data_AF-A0A2V7NFS9-F1
#
_entry.id   AF-A0A2V7NFS9-F1
#
_cell.length_a   1.000
_cell.length_b   1.000
_cell.length_c   1.000
_cell.angle_alpha   90.00
_cell.angle_beta   90.00
_cell.angle_gamma   90.00
#
_symmetry.space_group_name_H-M   'P 1'
#
loop_
_entity.id
_entity.type
_entity.pdbx_description
1 polymer ?
#
loop_
_entity_poly.entity_id
_entity_poly.type
_entity_poly.pdbx_seq_one_letter_code
_entity_poly.pdbx_strand_id
1 'polypeptide(L)'
;MENTKQRFERPGQPEPPVDYFLVVAHFEEWYVSREMAQGIEASLNQTPAPQWVMFVDLTGARVRVRTRLIEYIYQCTAEQRALARAFYRARKAERKAETDWDEDE
;
A
#
# COMPACT_ATOMS: atom_id res chain seq x y z
N MET A 1 -9.20 -32.04 -10.08
CA MET A 1 -8.11 -31.08 -9.81
C MET A 1 -8.71 -29.70 -9.94
N GLU A 2 -8.89 -29.01 -8.81
CA GLU A 2 -9.46 -27.66 -8.77
C GLU A 2 -8.49 -26.69 -9.44
N ASN A 3 -9.03 -25.83 -10.30
CA ASN A 3 -8.28 -24.91 -11.15
C ASN A 3 -7.54 -23.88 -10.28
N THR A 4 -6.22 -23.99 -10.19
CA THR A 4 -5.34 -23.15 -9.35
C THR A 4 -5.51 -21.64 -9.63
N LYS A 5 -6.05 -21.25 -10.79
CA LYS A 5 -6.36 -19.86 -11.13
C LYS A 5 -7.48 -19.26 -10.27
N GLN A 6 -8.44 -20.05 -9.79
CA GLN A 6 -9.54 -19.55 -8.95
C GLN A 6 -9.09 -19.14 -7.54
N ARG A 7 -7.95 -19.65 -7.05
CA ARG A 7 -7.51 -19.43 -5.67
C ARG A 7 -6.93 -18.02 -5.42
N PHE A 8 -6.55 -17.29 -6.47
CA PHE A 8 -5.91 -15.97 -6.36
C PHE A 8 -6.81 -14.81 -6.78
N GLU A 9 -7.98 -15.06 -7.35
CA GLU A 9 -9.00 -14.03 -7.55
C GLU A 9 -9.84 -13.91 -6.28
N ARG A 10 -9.24 -13.39 -5.22
CA ARG A 10 -10.06 -12.84 -4.13
C ARG A 10 -10.92 -11.75 -4.78
N PRO A 11 -12.26 -11.77 -4.65
CA PRO A 11 -13.07 -10.63 -5.02
C PRO A 11 -12.44 -9.40 -4.37
N GLY A 12 -12.09 -8.39 -5.17
CA GLY A 12 -11.32 -7.24 -4.71
C GLY A 12 -11.95 -6.73 -3.43
N GLN A 13 -11.19 -6.75 -2.32
CA GLN A 13 -11.73 -6.31 -1.04
C GLN A 13 -12.39 -4.93 -1.23
N PRO A 14 -13.58 -4.72 -0.66
CA PRO A 14 -14.28 -3.45 -0.80
C PRO A 14 -13.34 -2.32 -0.40
N GLU A 15 -13.33 -1.29 -1.24
CA GLU A 15 -12.40 -0.19 -1.10
C GLU A 15 -12.63 0.51 0.24
N PRO A 16 -11.58 0.78 1.04
CA PRO A 16 -11.71 1.69 2.16
C PRO A 16 -12.25 3.03 1.64
N PRO A 17 -13.39 3.51 2.16
CA PRO A 17 -14.04 4.73 1.67
C PRO A 17 -13.27 6.00 2.06
N VAL A 18 -12.17 5.86 2.80
CA VAL A 18 -11.39 6.95 3.38
C VAL A 18 -9.98 6.98 2.81
N ASP A 19 -9.44 8.18 2.70
CA ASP A 19 -8.01 8.39 2.49
C ASP A 19 -7.23 7.82 3.66
N TYR A 20 -6.08 7.21 3.38
CA TYR A 20 -5.17 6.70 4.38
C TYR A 20 -3.73 7.01 3.98
N PHE A 21 -2.81 6.77 4.90
CA PHE A 21 -1.37 6.84 4.64
C PHE A 21 -0.76 5.47 4.89
N LEU A 22 0.25 5.13 4.10
CA LEU A 22 1.10 3.98 4.33
C LEU A 22 2.35 4.44 5.06
N VAL A 23 2.63 3.82 6.20
CA VAL A 23 3.93 3.89 6.87
C VAL A 23 4.68 2.65 6.43
N VAL A 24 5.71 2.83 5.60
CA VAL A 24 6.47 1.71 5.06
C VAL A 24 7.77 1.57 5.83
N ALA A 25 7.98 0.36 6.32
CA ALA A 25 9.26 -0.10 6.83
C ALA A 25 9.78 -1.25 5.96
N HIS A 26 11.05 -1.55 6.13
CA HIS A 26 11.79 -2.50 5.28
C HIS A 26 11.12 -3.87 5.04
N PHE A 27 10.27 -4.34 5.97
CA PHE A 27 9.61 -5.65 5.88
C PHE A 27 8.09 -5.62 6.07
N GLU A 28 7.50 -4.45 6.33
CA GLU A 28 6.09 -4.36 6.70
C GLU A 28 5.55 -2.97 6.36
N GLU A 29 4.25 -2.90 6.10
CA GLU A 29 3.54 -1.64 5.90
C GLU A 29 2.34 -1.55 6.85
N TRP A 30 2.10 -0.34 7.36
CA TRP A 30 0.94 -0.08 8.19
C TRP A 30 0.09 1.04 7.59
N TYR A 31 -1.22 0.84 7.67
CA TYR A 31 -2.21 1.79 7.18
C TYR A 31 -2.61 2.70 8.34
N VAL A 32 -2.46 4.01 8.20
CA VAL A 32 -2.73 4.96 9.27
C VAL A 32 -3.64 6.10 8.80
N SER A 33 -4.37 6.71 9.73
CA SER A 33 -5.12 7.95 9.49
C SER A 33 -4.17 9.12 9.18
N ARG A 34 -4.70 10.20 8.59
CA ARG A 34 -3.96 11.44 8.33
C ARG A 34 -3.33 12.02 9.61
N GLU A 35 -4.08 12.08 10.70
CA GLU A 35 -3.63 12.63 11.97
C GLU A 35 -2.44 11.85 12.52
N MET A 36 -2.50 10.52 12.40
CA MET A 36 -1.41 9.65 12.82
C MET A 36 -0.18 9.79 11.93
N ALA A 37 -0.34 9.89 10.61
CA ALA A 37 0.76 10.15 9.68
C ALA A 37 1.49 11.46 10.04
N GLN A 38 0.74 12.55 10.26
CA GLN A 38 1.29 13.84 10.67
C GLN A 38 2.04 13.75 12.01
N GLY A 39 1.50 12.99 12.96
CA GLY A 39 2.18 12.74 14.25
C GLY A 39 3.50 11.98 14.08
N ILE A 40 3.54 10.99 13.20
CA ILE A 40 4.76 10.24 12.87
C ILE A 40 5.77 11.17 12.19
N GLU A 41 5.37 11.93 11.17
CA GLU A 41 6.23 12.88 10.47
C GLU A 41 6.82 13.92 11.43
N ALA A 42 5.99 14.50 12.30
CA ALA A 42 6.44 15.42 13.33
C ALA A 42 7.45 14.76 14.29
N SER A 43 7.23 13.49 14.66
CA SER A 43 8.16 12.72 15.49
C SER A 43 9.49 12.46 14.79
N LEU A 44 9.47 12.18 13.48
CA LEU A 44 10.68 11.92 12.68
C LEU A 44 11.53 13.17 12.48
N ASN A 45 10.90 14.34 12.40
CA ASN A 45 11.57 15.62 12.20
C ASN A 45 12.17 16.23 13.49
N GLN A 46 12.04 15.56 14.65
CA GLN A 46 12.66 16.03 15.90
C GLN A 46 14.19 15.89 15.84
N THR A 47 14.89 16.76 16.57
CA THR A 47 16.36 16.68 16.75
C THR A 47 16.70 16.60 18.24
N PRO A 48 17.30 15.50 18.74
CA PRO A 48 17.56 14.26 18.00
C PRO A 48 16.25 13.52 17.67
N ALA A 49 16.24 12.80 16.55
CA ALA A 49 15.10 11.95 16.22
C ALA A 49 14.97 10.86 17.30
N PRO A 50 13.75 10.52 17.73
CA PRO A 50 13.54 9.47 18.72
C PRO A 50 14.04 8.14 18.18
N GLN A 51 14.44 7.22 19.06
CA GLN A 51 14.88 5.89 18.63
C GLN A 51 13.71 5.02 18.14
N TRP A 52 12.51 5.26 18.68
CA TRP A 52 11.30 4.50 18.41
C TRP A 52 10.15 5.45 18.10
N VAL A 53 9.34 5.07 17.11
CA VAL A 53 8.04 5.69 16.85
C VAL A 53 6.95 4.70 17.21
N MET A 54 5.91 5.20 17.88
CA MET A 54 4.75 4.43 18.30
C MET A 54 3.49 5.06 17.73
N PHE A 55 2.60 4.25 17.19
CA PHE A 55 1.34 4.69 16.60
C PHE A 55 0.28 3.60 16.64
N VAL A 56 -0.96 3.96 16.31
CA VAL A 56 -2.06 3.01 16.14
C VAL A 56 -2.43 2.97 14.67
N ASP A 57 -2.49 1.77 14.08
CA ASP A 57 -2.90 1.60 12.69
C ASP A 57 -4.44 1.58 12.56
N LEU A 58 -4.94 1.58 11.32
CA LEU A 58 -6.38 1.56 11.04
C LEU A 58 -7.09 0.26 11.48
N THR A 59 -6.33 -0.80 11.81
CA THR A 59 -6.88 -2.03 12.38
C THR A 59 -7.04 -1.93 13.91
N GLY A 60 -6.50 -0.88 14.53
CA GLY A 60 -6.45 -0.69 15.98
C GLY A 60 -5.20 -1.31 16.62
N ALA A 61 -4.28 -1.86 15.83
CA ALA A 61 -3.05 -2.43 16.35
C ALA A 61 -2.10 -1.34 16.83
N ARG A 62 -1.49 -1.55 18.01
CA ARG A 62 -0.45 -0.67 18.53
C ARG A 62 0.89 -1.10 17.97
N VAL A 63 1.47 -0.23 17.13
CA VAL A 63 2.73 -0.49 16.45
C VAL A 63 3.85 0.26 17.17
N ARG A 64 5.01 -0.40 17.31
CA ARG A 64 6.24 0.22 17.78
C ARG A 64 7.38 -0.20 16.85
N VAL A 65 7.95 0.77 16.15
CA VAL A 65 8.98 0.53 15.13
C VAL A 65 10.20 1.41 15.41
N ARG A 66 11.40 0.94 15.02
CA ARG A 66 12.60 1.77 15.10
C ARG A 66 12.52 2.86 14.04
N THR A 67 12.80 4.09 14.43
CA THR A 67 12.79 5.25 13.52
C THR A 67 13.63 5.03 12.26
N ARG A 68 14.83 4.47 12.41
CA ARG A 68 15.74 4.17 11.29
C ARG A 68 15.21 3.13 10.28
N LEU A 69 14.12 2.43 10.60
CA LEU A 69 13.53 1.41 9.73
C LEU A 69 12.32 1.93 8.96
N ILE A 70 11.81 3.13 9.31
CA ILE A 70 10.78 3.79 8.51
C ILE A 70 11.48 4.37 7.29
N GLU A 71 11.10 3.89 6.11
CA GLU A 71 11.72 4.28 4.85
C GLU A 71 11.01 5.49 4.25
N TYR A 72 9.67 5.47 4.27
CA TYR A 72 8.85 6.58 3.80
C TYR A 72 7.42 6.50 4.36
N ILE A 73 6.72 7.61 4.23
CA ILE A 73 5.28 7.72 4.49
C ILE A 73 4.64 8.21 3.19
N TYR A 74 3.60 7.53 2.73
CA TYR A 74 2.96 7.81 1.45
C TYR A 74 1.44 7.98 1.63
N GLN A 75 0.89 9.08 1.09
CA GLN A 75 -0.55 9.30 1.06
C GLN A 75 -1.22 8.42 0.01
N CYS A 76 -2.34 7.81 0.36
CA CYS A 76 -3.20 7.01 -0.51
C CYS A 76 -4.62 7.59 -0.52
N THR A 77 -4.91 8.44 -1.50
CA THR A 77 -6.27 8.94 -1.71
C THR A 77 -7.12 7.99 -2.56
N ALA A 78 -8.44 8.13 -2.49
CA ALA A 78 -9.34 7.42 -3.40
C ALA A 78 -9.00 7.69 -4.89
N GLU A 79 -8.68 8.94 -5.24
CA GLU A 79 -8.31 9.33 -6.60
C GLU A 79 -7.00 8.69 -7.05
N GLN A 80 -5.94 8.72 -6.23
CA GLN A 80 -4.66 8.09 -6.54
C GLN A 80 -4.81 6.59 -6.78
N ARG A 81 -5.62 5.92 -5.97
CA ARG A 81 -5.90 4.48 -6.13
C ARG A 81 -6.71 4.21 -7.40
N ALA A 82 -7.68 5.06 -7.75
CA ALA A 82 -8.43 4.94 -8.99
C ALA A 82 -7.52 5.08 -10.22
N LEU A 83 -6.62 6.07 -10.21
CA LEU A 83 -5.62 6.27 -11.26
C LEU A 83 -4.65 5.10 -11.36
N ALA A 84 -4.10 4.63 -10.25
CA ALA A 84 -3.21 3.47 -10.21
C ALA A 84 -3.88 2.22 -10.79
N ARG A 85 -5.14 1.95 -10.44
CA ARG A 85 -5.92 0.83 -11.00
C ARG A 85 -6.16 0.99 -12.50
N ALA A 86 -6.47 2.19 -12.98
CA ALA A 86 -6.62 2.45 -14.40
C ALA A 86 -5.31 2.16 -15.15
N PHE A 87 -4.19 2.66 -14.62
CA PHE A 87 -2.85 2.40 -15.15
C PHE A 87 -2.52 0.91 -15.19
N TYR A 88 -2.69 0.17 -14.08
CA TYR A 88 -2.39 -1.26 -14.05
C TYR A 88 -3.30 -2.09 -14.96
N ARG A 89 -4.57 -1.69 -15.13
CA ARG A 89 -5.48 -2.32 -16.10
C ARG A 89 -5.00 -2.08 -17.53
N ALA A 90 -4.62 -0.85 -17.87
CA ALA A 90 -4.05 -0.52 -19.18
C ALA A 90 -2.76 -1.32 -19.43
N ARG A 91 -1.82 -1.33 -18.48
CA ARG A 91 -0.56 -2.08 -18.59
C ARG A 91 -0.78 -3.59 -18.71
N LYS A 92 -1.79 -4.14 -18.03
CA LYS A 92 -2.17 -5.56 -18.16
C LYS A 92 -2.74 -5.85 -19.55
N ALA A 93 -3.55 -4.95 -20.11
CA ALA A 93 -4.10 -5.08 -21.46
C ALA A 93 -2.99 -5.01 -22.52
N GLU A 94 -2.06 -4.04 -22.41
CA GLU A 94 -0.88 -3.93 -23.28
C GLU A 94 -0.06 -5.22 -23.29
N ARG A 95 0.31 -5.73 -22.10
CA ARG A 95 1.08 -6.97 -21.99
C ARG A 95 0.34 -8.16 -22.59
N LYS A 96 -0.99 -8.24 -22.46
CA LYS A 96 -1.77 -9.32 -23.06
C LYS A 96 -1.73 -9.23 -24.59
N ALA A 97 -1.86 -8.03 -25.15
CA ALA A 97 -1.76 -7.80 -26.59
C ALA A 97 -0.35 -8.09 -27.15
N GLU A 98 0.69 -7.90 -26.36
CA GLU A 98 2.09 -8.21 -26.73
C GLU A 98 2.43 -9.71 -26.59
N THR A 99 1.67 -10.46 -25.77
CA THR A 99 1.86 -11.91 -25.57
C THR A 99 1.10 -12.76 -26.59
N ASP A 100 0.43 -12.13 -27.57
CA ASP A 100 -0.14 -12.79 -28.74
C ASP A 100 1.02 -13.29 -29.62
N TRP A 101 1.68 -14.37 -29.19
CA TRP A 101 2.44 -15.22 -30.09
C TRP A 101 1.41 -15.83 -31.02
N ASP A 102 1.57 -15.60 -32.33
CA ASP A 102 0.72 -16.14 -33.41
C ASP A 102 0.27 -17.57 -33.09
N GLU A 103 -0.94 -17.73 -32.52
CA GLU A 103 -1.67 -18.99 -32.53
C GLU A 103 -2.46 -19.02 -33.84
N ASP A 104 -1.76 -19.00 -34.97
CA ASP A 104 -2.30 -19.33 -36.27
C ASP A 104 -1.30 -20.27 -36.99
N GLU A 105 -1.67 -21.57 -36.99
CA GLU A 105 -1.29 -22.69 -37.89
C GLU A 105 0.18 -22.91 -38.34
#